data_AF-A0A955HQA8-F1
#
_entry.id   AF-A0A955HQA8-F1
#
_cell.length_a   1.000
_cell.length_b   1.000
_cell.length_c   1.000
_cell.angle_alpha   90.00
_cell.angle_beta   90.00
_cell.angle_gamma   90.00
#
_symmetry.space_group_name_H-M   'P 1'
#
loop_
_entity.id
_entity.type
_entity.pdbx_description
1 polymer ?
#
loop_
_entity_poly.entity_id
_entity_poly.type
_entity_poly.pdbx_seq_one_letter_code
_entity_poly.pdbx_strand_id
1 'polypeptide(L)'
;MLRRYQWWVFGAFCLVTAGILFLRLWTMLPLYLDNDLRTRASVLIQATVAREGWLSSGVSLKQISSEGAVLLYTSHHRGRDLVQCYSLSFTTGQLSSCPQ
;
A
#
# COMPACT_ATOMS: atom_id res chain seq x y z
N MET A 1 -12.71 29.01 -30.92
CA MET A 1 -11.46 28.75 -30.16
C MET A 1 -11.64 27.87 -28.92
N LEU A 2 -12.85 27.76 -28.32
CA LEU A 2 -13.10 26.91 -27.13
C LEU A 2 -12.70 25.43 -27.28
N ARG A 3 -12.94 24.82 -28.46
CA ARG A 3 -12.68 23.39 -28.68
C ARG A 3 -11.21 23.01 -28.46
N ARG A 4 -10.25 23.82 -28.96
CA ARG A 4 -8.82 23.48 -28.85
C ARG A 4 -8.29 23.63 -27.42
N TYR A 5 -8.79 24.61 -26.67
CA TYR A 5 -8.43 24.80 -25.26
C TYR A 5 -8.95 23.65 -24.37
N GLN A 6 -10.17 23.17 -24.63
CA GLN A 6 -10.73 22.02 -23.90
C GLN A 6 -9.90 20.74 -24.06
N TRP A 7 -9.35 20.47 -25.25
CA TRP A 7 -8.44 19.33 -25.47
C TRP A 7 -7.13 19.45 -24.72
N TRP A 8 -6.56 20.66 -24.61
CA TRP A 8 -5.34 20.90 -23.82
C TRP A 8 -5.57 20.72 -22.32
N VAL A 9 -6.69 21.23 -21.80
CA VAL A 9 -7.07 21.05 -20.39
C VAL A 9 -7.31 19.58 -20.08
N PHE A 10 -7.99 18.85 -20.97
CA PHE A 10 -8.19 17.41 -20.82
C PHE A 10 -6.86 16.64 -20.87
N GLY A 11 -5.99 16.96 -21.82
CA GLY A 11 -4.66 16.36 -21.93
C GLY A 11 -3.80 16.60 -20.69
N ALA A 12 -3.80 17.83 -20.15
CA ALA A 12 -3.11 18.17 -18.92
C ALA A 12 -3.66 17.39 -17.72
N PHE A 13 -4.97 17.27 -17.60
CA PHE A 13 -5.60 16.49 -16.52
C PHE A 13 -5.27 14.99 -16.61
N CYS A 14 -5.28 14.42 -17.82
CA CYS A 14 -4.84 13.05 -18.05
C CYS A 14 -3.37 12.84 -17.69
N LEU A 15 -2.48 13.79 -18.02
CA LEU A 15 -1.06 13.69 -17.74
C LEU A 15 -0.79 13.75 -16.22
N VAL A 16 -1.46 14.66 -15.50
CA VAL A 16 -1.36 14.75 -14.04
C VAL A 16 -1.83 13.46 -13.37
N THR A 17 -2.99 12.92 -13.77
CA THR A 17 -3.52 11.67 -13.20
C THR A 17 -2.62 10.48 -13.53
N ALA A 18 -2.11 10.38 -14.76
CA ALA A 18 -1.15 9.35 -15.15
C ALA A 18 0.15 9.43 -14.33
N GLY A 19 0.67 10.63 -14.07
CA GLY A 19 1.86 10.83 -13.24
C GLY A 19 1.69 10.34 -11.80
N ILE A 20 0.56 10.68 -11.17
CA ILE A 20 0.23 10.22 -9.81
C ILE A 20 0.11 8.68 -9.76
N LEU A 21 -0.57 8.09 -10.75
CA LEU A 21 -0.71 6.64 -10.85
C LEU A 21 0.64 5.95 -11.08
N PHE A 22 1.51 6.53 -11.91
CA PHE A 22 2.85 5.99 -12.17
C PHE A 22 3.71 5.96 -10.91
N LEU A 23 3.75 7.05 -10.14
CA LEU A 23 4.43 7.10 -8.83
C LEU A 23 3.91 6.01 -7.90
N ARG A 24 2.58 5.83 -7.84
CA ARG A 24 1.96 4.79 -7.01
C ARG A 24 2.31 3.38 -7.48
N LEU A 25 2.28 3.12 -8.79
CA LEU A 25 2.69 1.83 -9.35
C LEU A 25 4.16 1.54 -9.07
N TRP A 26 5.04 2.54 -9.17
CA TRP A 26 6.46 2.36 -8.93
C TRP A 26 6.76 1.85 -7.51
N THR A 27 6.02 2.33 -6.51
CA THR A 27 6.15 1.85 -5.12
C THR A 27 5.64 0.43 -4.90
N MET A 28 4.76 -0.09 -5.77
CA MET A 28 4.27 -1.47 -5.72
C MET A 28 4.97 -2.40 -6.73
N LEU A 29 5.72 -1.84 -7.67
CA LEU A 29 6.48 -2.56 -8.68
C LEU A 29 7.40 -3.65 -8.10
N PRO A 30 8.13 -3.44 -6.97
CA PRO A 30 8.91 -4.52 -6.36
C PRO A 30 8.07 -5.73 -5.93
N LEU A 31 6.79 -5.55 -5.56
CA LEU A 31 5.89 -6.67 -5.24
C LEU A 31 5.57 -7.53 -6.48
N TYR A 32 5.60 -6.92 -7.66
CA TYR A 32 5.23 -7.57 -8.92
C TYR A 32 6.44 -8.13 -9.68
N LEU A 33 7.60 -7.48 -9.60
CA LEU A 33 8.81 -7.91 -10.29
C LEU A 33 9.55 -9.03 -9.56
N ASP A 34 9.45 -9.09 -8.23
CA ASP A 34 10.24 -10.00 -7.41
C ASP A 34 9.34 -11.00 -6.67
N ASN A 35 9.25 -12.22 -7.22
CA ASN A 35 8.45 -13.30 -6.66
C ASN A 35 8.93 -13.71 -5.25
N ASP A 36 10.22 -13.60 -4.96
CA ASP A 36 10.74 -13.92 -3.64
C ASP A 36 10.31 -12.87 -2.61
N LEU A 37 10.38 -11.59 -2.95
CA LEU A 37 9.85 -10.52 -2.09
C LEU A 37 8.36 -10.68 -1.85
N ARG A 38 7.59 -11.00 -2.89
CA ARG A 38 6.15 -11.26 -2.77
C ARG A 38 5.84 -12.41 -1.82
N THR A 39 6.56 -13.53 -1.95
CA THR A 39 6.33 -14.72 -1.14
C THR A 39 6.75 -14.48 0.31
N ARG A 40 7.86 -13.80 0.54
CA ARG A 40 8.28 -13.41 1.90
C ARG A 40 7.27 -12.47 2.54
N ALA A 41 6.83 -11.44 1.82
CA ALA A 41 5.84 -10.50 2.31
C ALA A 41 4.50 -11.19 2.64
N SER A 42 4.00 -12.08 1.78
CA SER A 42 2.74 -12.79 2.04
C SER A 42 2.83 -13.71 3.26
N VAL A 43 3.93 -14.46 3.41
CA VAL A 43 4.17 -15.32 4.57
C VAL A 43 4.28 -14.49 5.85
N LEU A 44 5.03 -13.39 5.82
CA LEU A 44 5.19 -12.49 6.97
C LEU A 44 3.89 -11.82 7.36
N ILE A 45 3.10 -11.35 6.40
CA ILE A 45 1.77 -10.77 6.66
C ILE A 45 0.85 -11.84 7.28
N GLN A 46 0.82 -13.04 6.71
CA GLN A 46 -0.05 -14.11 7.22
C GLN A 46 0.37 -14.56 8.63
N ALA A 47 1.67 -14.63 8.91
CA ALA A 47 2.19 -14.89 10.25
C ALA A 47 1.82 -13.76 11.24
N THR A 48 1.88 -12.50 10.80
CA THR A 48 1.49 -11.34 11.62
C THR A 48 -0.01 -11.35 11.92
N VAL A 49 -0.84 -11.62 10.91
CA VAL A 49 -2.29 -11.75 11.03
C VAL A 49 -2.65 -12.86 12.03
N ALA A 50 -1.99 -14.01 11.95
CA ALA A 50 -2.19 -15.11 12.89
C ALA A 50 -1.72 -14.76 14.32
N ARG A 51 -0.63 -14.00 14.46
CA ARG A 51 -0.05 -13.62 15.75
C ARG A 51 -0.86 -12.55 16.47
N GLU A 52 -1.31 -11.52 15.76
CA GLU A 52 -2.05 -10.38 16.30
C GLU A 52 -3.57 -10.63 16.33
N GLY A 53 -4.05 -11.73 15.75
CA GLY A 53 -5.48 -12.03 15.64
C GLY A 53 -6.23 -11.11 14.68
N TRP A 54 -5.52 -10.50 13.73
CA TRP A 54 -6.12 -9.62 12.73
C TRP A 54 -6.94 -10.42 11.71
N LEU A 55 -7.86 -9.74 11.04
CA LEU A 55 -8.53 -10.27 9.86
C LEU A 55 -7.69 -9.91 8.63
N SER A 56 -7.40 -10.88 7.77
CA SER A 56 -6.68 -10.63 6.51
C SER A 56 -7.39 -9.62 5.61
N SER A 57 -8.72 -9.54 5.68
CA SER A 57 -9.52 -8.55 4.94
C SER A 57 -9.34 -7.12 5.43
N GLY A 58 -8.94 -6.94 6.69
CA GLY A 58 -8.69 -5.63 7.28
C GLY A 58 -7.28 -5.10 7.03
N VAL A 59 -6.39 -5.91 6.46
CA VAL A 59 -4.99 -5.54 6.21
C VAL A 59 -4.83 -5.09 4.76
N SER A 60 -4.37 -3.85 4.58
CA SER A 60 -4.05 -3.26 3.29
C SER A 60 -2.57 -2.88 3.23
N LEU A 61 -1.94 -3.07 2.07
CA LEU A 61 -0.54 -2.71 1.86
C LEU A 61 -0.45 -1.27 1.34
N LYS A 62 0.25 -0.40 2.07
CA LYS A 62 0.48 0.99 1.65
C LYS A 62 1.72 1.11 0.77
N GLN A 63 2.81 0.48 1.19
CA GLN A 63 4.11 0.56 0.52
C GLN A 63 4.91 -0.70 0.83
N ILE A 64 5.76 -1.13 -0.11
CA ILE A 64 6.73 -2.19 0.13
C ILE A 64 8.13 -1.73 -0.30
N SER A 65 9.13 -2.16 0.45
CA SER A 65 10.54 -1.94 0.19
C SER A 65 11.30 -3.27 0.36
N SER A 66 12.57 -3.29 0.01
CA SER A 66 13.45 -4.45 0.25
C SER A 66 13.62 -4.77 1.74
N GLU A 67 13.51 -3.77 2.61
CA GLU A 67 13.73 -3.90 4.06
C GLU A 67 12.46 -4.19 4.86
N GLY A 68 11.28 -3.96 4.28
CA GLY A 68 10.01 -4.09 4.99
C GLY A 68 8.79 -3.62 4.20
N ALA A 69 7.62 -3.69 4.82
CA ALA A 69 6.35 -3.24 4.28
C ALA A 69 5.61 -2.33 5.26
N VAL A 70 4.88 -1.36 4.72
CA VAL A 70 3.94 -0.54 5.49
C VAL A 70 2.53 -1.07 5.26
N LEU A 71 1.89 -1.45 6.36
CA LEU A 71 0.56 -2.03 6.43
C LEU A 71 -0.41 -1.00 7.05
N LEU A 72 -1.64 -1.02 6.55
CA LEU A 72 -2.78 -0.33 7.14
C LEU A 72 -3.73 -1.41 7.62
N TYR A 73 -3.99 -1.45 8.92
CA TYR A 73 -4.97 -2.35 9.51
C TYR A 73 -6.24 -1.58 9.85
N THR A 74 -7.39 -2.12 9.45
CA THR A 74 -8.71 -1.59 9.76
C THR A 74 -9.46 -2.63 10.57
N SER A 75 -9.85 -2.28 11.79
CA SER A 75 -10.69 -3.15 12.61
C SER A 75 -12.16 -2.95 12.22
N HIS A 76 -12.78 -4.01 11.69
CA HIS A 76 -14.19 -3.99 11.32
C HIS A 76 -15.07 -4.19 12.57
N HIS A 77 -15.18 -3.14 13.39
CA HIS A 77 -16.12 -3.08 14.51
C HIS A 77 -17.33 -2.23 14.13
N ARG A 78 -18.49 -2.50 14.75
CA ARG A 78 -19.66 -1.62 14.61
C ARG A 78 -19.34 -0.26 15.23
N GLY A 79 -19.05 0.75 14.40
CA GLY A 79 -18.64 2.08 14.86
C GLY A 79 -17.77 2.80 13.82
N ARG A 80 -16.94 3.76 14.25
CA ARG A 80 -15.89 4.33 13.39
C ARG A 80 -14.82 3.27 13.13
N ASP A 81 -14.58 2.97 11.86
CA ASP A 81 -13.44 2.17 11.44
C ASP A 81 -12.15 2.97 11.69
N LEU A 82 -11.42 2.58 12.74
CA LEU A 82 -10.11 3.15 13.04
C LEU A 82 -9.07 2.47 12.15
N VAL A 83 -8.51 3.24 11.22
CA VAL A 83 -7.38 2.78 10.39
C VAL A 83 -6.09 3.06 11.13
N GLN A 84 -5.35 2.00 11.45
CA GLN A 84 -4.06 2.05 12.13
C GLN A 84 -2.93 1.73 11.15
N CYS A 85 -1.81 2.45 11.25
CA CYS A 85 -0.64 2.25 10.40
C CYS A 85 0.44 1.48 11.14
N TYR A 86 0.98 0.45 10.49
CA TYR A 86 2.05 -0.39 11.01
C TYR A 86 3.17 -0.54 9.98
N SER A 87 4.42 -0.48 10.43
CA SER A 87 5.59 -0.88 9.67
C SER A 87 6.04 -2.27 10.09
N LEU A 88 6.21 -3.15 9.10
CA LEU A 88 6.69 -4.52 9.25
C LEU A 88 8.10 -4.62 8.66
N SER A 89 9.08 -5.01 9.47
CA SER A 89 10.44 -5.25 9.00
C SER A 89 10.60 -6.69 8.52
N PHE A 90 11.17 -6.88 7.32
CA PHE A 90 11.42 -8.22 6.77
C PHE A 90 12.64 -8.90 7.38
N THR A 91 13.58 -8.13 7.94
CA THR A 91 14.79 -8.66 8.58
C THR A 91 14.53 -9.14 9.99
N THR A 92 13.70 -8.42 10.75
CA THR A 92 13.42 -8.73 12.16
C THR A 92 12.05 -9.39 12.37
N GLY A 93 11.15 -9.32 11.40
CA GLY A 93 9.76 -9.76 11.55
C GLY A 93 8.97 -8.94 12.58
N GLN A 94 9.51 -7.81 13.03
CA GLN A 94 8.84 -6.95 14.01
C GLN A 94 7.84 -6.02 13.34
N LEU A 95 6.72 -5.86 14.01
CA LEU A 95 5.67 -4.92 13.69
C LEU A 95 5.78 -3.73 14.64
N SER A 96 5.86 -2.51 14.10
CA SER A 96 5.87 -1.26 14.87
C SER A 96 4.83 -0.29 14.33
N SER A 97 4.28 0.59 15.16
CA SER A 97 3.34 1.62 14.70
C SER A 97 4.07 2.69 13.90
N CYS A 98 3.48 3.16 12.80
CA CYS A 98 4.06 4.25 12.00
C CYS A 98 4.12 5.55 12.84
N PRO A 99 5.19 6.37 12.71
CA PRO A 99 5.16 7.74 13.23
C PRO A 99 4.02 8.52 12.53
N GLN A 100 3.19 9.19 13.34
CA GLN A 100 2.08 10.03 12.86
C GLN A 100 2.58 11.32 12.20
#